data_AF-A0A7U9L0S1-F1
#
_entry.id   AF-A0A7U9L0S1-F1
#
_cell.length_a   1.000
_cell.length_b   1.000
_cell.length_c   1.000
_cell.angle_alpha   90.00
_cell.angle_beta   90.00
_cell.angle_gamma   90.00
#
_symmetry.space_group_name_H-M   'P 1'
#
loop_
_entity.id
_entity.type
_entity.pdbx_description
1 polymer ?
#
loop_
_entity_poly.entity_id
_entity_poly.type
_entity_poly.pdbx_seq_one_letter_code
_entity_poly.pdbx_strand_id
1 'polypeptide(L)' 'MVLDVLAYFDETTEDYVRRRHRELQSQGLRNEAIFERIGQELPHRAVRPPELSARQLRRLVYG' A
#
# COMPACT_ATOMS: atom_id res chain seq x y z
N MET A 1 -21.74 -11.39 -0.37
CA MET A 1 -21.52 -10.53 -1.54
C MET A 1 -20.01 -10.38 -1.71
N VAL A 2 -19.43 -11.29 -2.48
CA VAL A 2 -18.00 -11.34 -2.81
C VAL A 2 -17.81 -10.30 -3.91
N LEU A 3 -17.17 -9.18 -3.61
CA LEU A 3 -16.77 -8.18 -4.62
C LEU A 3 -15.60 -8.75 -5.42
N ASP A 4 -15.98 -9.53 -6.42
CA ASP A 4 -15.36 -9.82 -7.71
C ASP A 4 -13.92 -9.32 -7.93
N VAL A 5 -12.98 -10.24 -7.66
CA VAL A 5 -11.89 -10.82 -8.50
C VAL A 5 -11.48 -10.15 -9.84
N LEU A 6 -12.23 -9.21 -10.43
CA LEU A 6 -11.84 -8.51 -11.67
C LEU A 6 -11.05 -7.20 -11.46
N ALA A 7 -10.94 -6.70 -10.23
CA ALA A 7 -10.04 -5.57 -9.90
C ALA A 7 -8.56 -5.99 -9.72
N TYR A 8 -8.23 -7.26 -9.91
CA TYR A 8 -6.95 -7.86 -9.47
C TYR A 8 -5.73 -7.47 -10.32
N PHE A 9 -5.90 -6.80 -11.47
CA PHE A 9 -4.80 -6.41 -12.36
C PHE A 9 -4.66 -4.91 -12.61
N ASP A 10 -5.46 -4.08 -11.93
CA ASP A 10 -5.38 -2.62 -12.03
C ASP A 10 -5.30 -1.95 -10.65
N GLU A 11 -4.81 -2.68 -9.64
CA GLU A 11 -4.61 -2.12 -8.29
C GLU A 11 -3.53 -1.04 -8.37
N THR A 12 -4.00 0.21 -8.42
CA THR A 12 -3.16 1.40 -8.41
C THR A 12 -2.22 1.36 -7.20
N THR A 13 -1.10 2.07 -7.29
CA THR A 13 -0.17 2.20 -6.15
C THR A 13 -0.89 2.71 -4.90
N GLU A 14 -1.87 3.60 -5.06
CA GLU A 14 -2.67 4.13 -3.95
C GLU A 14 -3.56 3.08 -3.29
N ASP A 15 -4.28 2.28 -4.09
CA ASP A 15 -5.16 1.22 -3.57
C ASP A 15 -4.38 0.15 -2.83
N TYR A 16 -3.22 -0.25 -3.37
CA TYR A 16 -2.29 -1.16 -2.71
C TYR A 16 -1.85 -0.63 -1.35
N VAL A 17 -1.38 0.63 -1.32
CA VAL A 17 -0.88 1.26 -0.09
C VAL A 17 -1.98 1.32 0.96
N ARG A 18 -3.22 1.67 0.57
CA ARG A 18 -4.37 1.76 1.48
C ARG A 18 -4.78 0.40 2.04
N ARG A 19 -4.91 -0.62 1.18
CA ARG A 19 -5.24 -1.99 1.61
C ARG A 19 -4.16 -2.54 2.54
N ARG A 20 -2.90 -2.45 2.12
CA ARG A 20 -1.76 -2.98 2.89
C ARG A 20 -1.57 -2.27 4.22
N HIS A 21 -1.79 -0.97 4.27
CA HIS A 21 -1.79 -0.21 5.52
C HIS A 21 -2.83 -0.74 6.50
N ARG A 22 -4.08 -0.95 6.05
CA ARG A 22 -5.15 -1.48 6.92
C ARG A 22 -4.82 -2.90 7.43
N GLU A 23 -4.28 -3.75 6.57
CA GLU A 23 -3.84 -5.09 6.96
C GLU A 23 -2.78 -5.04 8.08
N LEU A 24 -1.72 -4.25 7.91
CA LEU A 24 -0.65 -4.15 8.90
C LEU A 24 -1.11 -3.41 10.17
N GLN A 25 -2.01 -2.45 10.03
CA GLN A 25 -2.63 -1.77 11.17
C GLN A 25 -3.49 -2.74 12.00
N SER A 26 -4.23 -3.65 11.35
CA SER A 26 -5.00 -4.69 12.04
C SER A 26 -4.12 -5.70 12.78
N GLN A 27 -2.86 -5.85 12.36
CA GLN A 27 -1.85 -6.65 13.04
C GLN A 27 -1.17 -5.90 14.20
N GLY A 28 -1.56 -4.65 14.47
CA GLY A 28 -1.03 -3.84 15.56
C GLY A 28 0.33 -3.18 15.27
N LEU A 29 0.77 -3.13 14.00
CA LEU A 29 2.00 -2.42 13.66
C LEU A 29 1.83 -0.91 13.81
N ARG A 30 2.92 -0.23 14.20
CA ARG A 30 2.97 1.23 14.25
C ARG A 30 3.05 1.80 12.84
N ASN A 31 2.39 2.93 12.59
CA ASN A 31 2.34 3.58 11.27
C ASN A 31 3.71 3.74 10.61
N GLU A 32 4.75 4.11 11.36
CA GLU A 32 6.12 4.25 10.83
C GLU A 32 6.64 2.94 10.24
N ALA A 33 6.56 1.84 11.00
CA ALA A 33 6.93 0.50 10.55
C ALA A 33 6.06 0.01 9.36
N ILE A 34 4.78 0.41 9.33
CA ILE A 34 3.88 0.11 8.20
C ILE A 34 4.39 0.77 6.92
N PHE A 35 4.69 2.07 6.97
CA PHE A 35 5.14 2.80 5.78
C PHE A 35 6.53 2.39 5.32
N GLU A 36 7.44 2.06 6.23
CA GLU A 36 8.74 1.46 5.87
C GLU A 36 8.56 0.14 5.13
N ARG A 37 7.71 -0.75 5.66
CA ARG A 37 7.46 -2.05 5.05
C ARG A 37 6.80 -1.94 3.68
N ILE A 38 5.80 -1.07 3.54
CA ILE A 38 5.16 -0.79 2.25
C ILE A 38 6.18 -0.23 1.26
N GLY A 39 7.06 0.68 1.69
CA GLY A 39 8.12 1.23 0.84
C GLY A 39 9.11 0.17 0.33
N GLN A 40 9.38 -0.87 1.12
CA GLN A 40 10.20 -2.01 0.69
C GLN A 40 9.43 -2.99 -0.22
N GLU A 41 8.12 -3.16 -0.02
CA GLU A 41 7.28 -4.05 -0.84
C GLU A 41 7.00 -3.46 -2.24
N LEU A 42 6.89 -2.13 -2.37
CA LEU A 42 6.53 -1.45 -3.63
C LEU A 42 7.47 -1.72 -4.84
N PRO A 43 8.81 -1.67 -4.69
CA PRO A 43 9.74 -1.97 -5.80
C PRO A 43 9.66 -3.40 -6.33
N HIS A 44 9.11 -4.33 -5.54
CA HIS A 44 8.94 -5.73 -5.90
C HIS A 44 7.65 -6.00 -6.70
N ARG A 45 6.79 -4.99 -6.91
CA ARG A 45 5.55 -5.12 -7.71
C ARG A 45 5.85 -5.09 -9.21
N ALA A 46 5.01 -5.79 -9.98
CA ALA A 46 5.13 -5.95 -11.44
C ALA A 46 5.00 -4.63 -12.21
N VAL A 47 4.22 -3.68 -11.71
CA VAL A 47 4.18 -2.29 -12.17
C VAL A 47 5.02 -1.49 -11.18
N ARG A 48 6.20 -1.01 -11.59
CA ARG A 48 7.08 -0.20 -10.72
C ARG A 48 6.55 1.23 -10.65
N PRO A 49 5.91 1.66 -9.55
CA PRO A 49 5.80 3.09 -9.31
C PRO A 49 7.19 3.71 -9.13
N PRO A 50 7.33 5.03 -9.33
CA PRO A 50 8.51 5.75 -8.88
C PRO A 50 8.78 5.49 -7.39
N GLU A 51 10.04 5.53 -6.95
CA GLU A 51 10.39 5.33 -5.55
C GLU A 51 9.65 6.35 -4.67
N LEU A 52 8.69 5.86 -3.88
CA LEU A 52 7.91 6.69 -2.97
C LEU A 52 8.55 6.68 -1.60
N SER A 53 8.90 7.86 -1.10
CA SER A 53 9.30 8.05 0.29
C SER A 53 8.13 7.77 1.25
N ALA A 54 8.44 7.42 2.50
CA ALA A 54 7.42 7.22 3.55
C ALA A 54 6.48 8.43 3.69
N ARG A 55 6.98 9.65 3.44
CA ARG A 55 6.16 10.88 3.45
C ARG A 55 5.15 10.92 2.29
N GLN A 56 5.53 10.47 1.11
CA GLN A 56 4.61 10.35 -0.04
C GLN A 56 3.56 9.27 0.21
N LEU A 57 3.97 8.12 0.78
CA LEU A 57 3.03 7.06 1.17
C LEU A 57 1.98 7.55 2.17
N ARG A 58 2.40 8.32 3.18
CA ARG A 58 1.48 8.95 4.14
C ARG A 58 0.46 9.86 3.47
N ARG A 59 0.86 10.61 2.43
CA ARG A 59 -0.07 11.45 1.66
C ARG A 59 -1.08 10.64 0.84
N LEU A 60 -0.73 9.45 0.35
CA LEU A 60 -1.69 8.59 -0.34
C LEU A 60 -2.78 8.02 0.59
N VAL A 61 -2.44 7.87 1.88
CA VAL A 61 -3.37 7.34 2.89
C VAL A 61 -4.19 8.42 3.58
N TYR A 62 -3.59 9.57 3.89
CA TYR A 62 -4.20 10.63 4.70
C TYR A 62 -4.42 11.96 3.95
N GLY A 63 -3.87 12.10 2.75
CA GLY A 63 -4.00 13.30 1.92
C GLY A 63 -5.25 13.30 1.07
#